data_AF-A0A1G0NGH4-F1
#
_entry.id   AF-A0A1G0NGH4-F1
#
_cell.length_a   1.000
_cell.length_b   1.000
_cell.length_c   1.000
_cell.angle_alpha   90.00
_cell.angle_beta   90.00
_cell.angle_gamma   90.00
#
_symmetry.space_group_name_H-M   'P 1'
#
loop_
_entity.id
_entity.type
_entity.pdbx_description
1 polymer ?
#
loop_
_entity_poly.entity_id
_entity_poly.type
_entity_poly.pdbx_seq_one_letter_code
_entity_poly.pdbx_strand_id
1 'polypeptide(L)'
;MAAPDLVDLAQATVAVSTLLEGMNLSAHLYAVEPREGKWAVTVECATGSGWQRVELRAGPELLAAISGDAEARATLLAQWQAHLVDCKYD
;
A
#
# COMPACT_ATOMS: atom_id res chain seq x y z
N MET A 1 -17.82 14.27 -5.58
CA MET A 1 -16.59 13.87 -4.88
C MET A 1 -15.44 14.40 -5.71
N ALA A 2 -14.62 15.29 -5.17
CA ALA A 2 -13.43 15.78 -5.86
C ALA A 2 -12.45 14.60 -6.01
N ALA A 3 -11.86 14.44 -7.21
CA ALA A 3 -10.71 13.57 -7.35
C ALA A 3 -9.63 14.10 -6.38
N PRO A 4 -8.92 13.22 -5.67
CA PRO A 4 -7.84 13.68 -4.81
C PRO A 4 -6.79 14.41 -5.67
N ASP A 5 -6.34 15.58 -5.20
CA ASP A 5 -5.43 16.47 -5.92
C ASP A 5 -4.08 15.78 -6.21
N LEU A 6 -3.34 16.24 -7.23
CA LEU A 6 -2.02 15.68 -7.60
C LEU A 6 -1.01 15.64 -6.43
N VAL A 7 -1.12 16.62 -5.51
CA VAL A 7 -0.32 16.67 -4.27
C VAL A 7 -0.68 15.51 -3.34
N ASP A 8 -1.96 15.18 -3.26
CA ASP A 8 -2.49 14.07 -2.45
C ASP A 8 -2.04 12.71 -3.02
N LEU A 9 -1.98 12.57 -4.34
CA LEU A 9 -1.47 11.35 -5.00
C LEU A 9 0.03 11.16 -4.76
N ALA A 10 0.84 12.22 -4.85
CA ALA A 10 2.27 12.13 -4.57
C ALA A 10 2.53 11.74 -3.11
N GLN A 11 1.80 12.31 -2.17
CA GLN A 11 1.87 11.94 -0.75
C GLN A 11 1.42 10.50 -0.52
N ALA A 12 0.32 10.07 -1.13
CA ALA A 12 -0.16 8.69 -1.04
C ALA A 12 0.85 7.69 -1.63
N THR A 13 1.51 8.05 -2.73
CA THR A 13 2.55 7.21 -3.36
C THR A 13 3.76 7.03 -2.46
N VAL A 14 4.26 8.12 -1.87
CA VAL A 14 5.35 8.06 -0.88
C VAL A 14 4.92 7.23 0.33
N ALA A 15 3.67 7.40 0.79
CA ALA A 15 3.16 6.68 1.93
C ALA A 15 3.12 5.16 1.70
N VAL A 16 2.62 4.75 0.54
CA VAL A 16 2.58 3.35 0.10
C VAL A 16 3.99 2.78 0.00
N SER A 17 4.92 3.53 -0.59
CA SER A 17 6.34 3.12 -0.68
C SER A 17 6.91 2.80 0.70
N THR A 18 6.80 3.74 1.64
CA THR A 18 7.33 3.57 3.00
C THR A 18 6.70 2.38 3.74
N LEU A 19 5.41 2.12 3.52
CA LEU A 19 4.74 0.96 4.11
C LEU A 19 5.23 -0.36 3.51
N LEU A 20 5.34 -0.45 2.18
CA LEU A 20 5.81 -1.67 1.50
C LEU A 20 7.28 -1.95 1.80
N GLU A 21 8.13 -0.92 1.86
CA GLU A 21 9.52 -1.05 2.31
C GLU A 21 9.60 -1.58 3.74
N GLY A 22 8.69 -1.15 4.62
CA GLY A 22 8.58 -1.68 5.97
C GLY A 22 8.16 -3.16 6.07
N MET A 23 7.62 -3.75 5.01
CA MET A 23 7.26 -5.18 4.97
C MET A 23 8.41 -6.07 4.50
N ASN A 24 9.48 -5.51 3.93
CA ASN A 24 10.62 -6.25 3.38
C ASN A 24 10.25 -7.29 2.31
N LEU A 25 9.39 -6.92 1.35
CA LEU A 25 9.03 -7.77 0.20
C LEU A 25 10.23 -7.93 -0.75
N SER A 26 10.63 -9.15 -1.09
CA SER A 26 11.88 -9.41 -1.83
C SER A 26 11.89 -8.79 -3.24
N ALA A 27 10.83 -9.01 -4.02
CA ALA A 27 10.69 -8.45 -5.36
C ALA A 27 9.24 -8.02 -5.56
N HIS A 28 9.02 -6.72 -5.70
CA HIS A 28 7.69 -6.15 -5.84
C HIS A 28 7.68 -4.91 -6.73
N LEU A 29 6.52 -4.66 -7.35
CA LEU A 29 6.14 -3.43 -8.03
C LEU A 29 4.84 -2.95 -7.42
N TYR A 30 4.59 -1.64 -7.47
CA TYR A 30 3.31 -1.10 -7.04
C TYR A 30 2.86 0.08 -7.89
N ALA A 31 1.55 0.29 -7.93
CA ALA A 31 0.91 1.44 -8.53
C ALA A 31 -0.16 1.99 -7.58
N VAL A 32 -0.28 3.32 -7.52
CA VAL A 32 -1.27 4.01 -6.69
C VAL A 32 -2.16 4.84 -7.59
N GLU A 33 -3.45 4.60 -7.52
CA GLU A 33 -4.45 5.25 -8.36
C GLU A 33 -5.59 5.83 -7.51
N PRO A 34 -6.08 7.03 -7.83
CA PRO A 34 -7.25 7.57 -7.17
C PRO A 34 -8.51 6.79 -7.59
N ARG A 35 -9.28 6.30 -6.61
CA ARG A 35 -10.49 5.50 -6.84
C ARG A 35 -11.59 5.87 -5.85
N GLU A 36 -12.65 6.53 -6.33
CA GLU A 36 -13.90 6.76 -5.57
C GLU A 36 -13.69 7.37 -4.16
N GLY A 37 -12.81 8.36 -4.02
CA GLY A 37 -12.52 9.02 -2.74
C GLY A 37 -11.59 8.22 -1.81
N LYS A 38 -10.96 7.16 -2.33
CA LYS A 38 -9.89 6.38 -1.70
C LYS A 38 -8.75 6.19 -2.69
N TRP A 39 -7.68 5.55 -2.22
CA TRP A 39 -6.55 5.11 -3.01
C TRP A 39 -6.69 3.62 -3.31
N ALA A 40 -6.66 3.26 -4.59
CA ALA A 40 -6.41 1.90 -5.02
C ALA A 40 -4.90 1.71 -5.13
N VAL A 41 -4.40 0.66 -4.49
CA VAL A 41 -2.97 0.31 -4.49
C VAL A 41 -2.84 -1.07 -5.08
N THR A 42 -2.32 -1.15 -6.30
CA THR A 42 -2.02 -2.44 -6.93
C THR A 42 -0.60 -2.82 -6.58
N VAL A 43 -0.39 -3.96 -5.94
CA VAL A 43 0.93 -4.52 -5.64
C VAL A 43 1.12 -5.78 -6.46
N GLU A 44 2.22 -5.85 -7.20
CA GLU A 44 2.66 -7.06 -7.89
C GLU A 44 3.90 -7.57 -7.17
N CYS A 45 3.85 -8.80 -6.64
CA CYS A 45 4.95 -9.36 -5.87
C CYS A 45 5.33 -10.75 -6.38
N ALA A 46 6.61 -11.09 -6.25
CA ALA A 46 7.07 -12.45 -6.49
C ALA A 46 6.55 -13.41 -5.42
N THR A 47 6.19 -14.61 -5.83
CA THR A 47 5.71 -15.71 -4.99
C THR A 47 6.54 -16.97 -5.25
N GLY A 48 6.27 -18.05 -4.51
CA GLY A 48 6.93 -19.34 -4.76
C GLY A 48 6.68 -19.91 -6.16
N SER A 49 5.62 -19.46 -6.85
CA SER A 49 5.20 -19.99 -8.15
C SER A 49 5.25 -18.97 -9.30
N GLY A 50 5.72 -17.75 -9.06
CA GLY A 50 5.79 -16.71 -10.10
C GLY A 50 5.52 -15.32 -9.55
N TRP A 51 4.62 -14.58 -10.21
CA TRP A 51 4.17 -13.26 -9.78
C TRP A 51 2.67 -13.30 -9.49
N GLN A 52 2.25 -12.61 -8.44
CA GLN A 52 0.84 -12.35 -8.18
C GLN A 52 0.58 -10.85 -8.20
N ARG A 53 -0.67 -10.48 -8.46
CA ARG A 53 -1.16 -9.12 -8.37
C ARG A 53 -2.25 -9.06 -7.31
N VAL A 54 -2.10 -8.12 -6.38
CA VAL A 54 -3.01 -7.89 -5.26
C VAL A 54 -3.49 -6.45 -5.32
N GLU A 55 -4.80 -6.24 -5.31
CA GLU A 55 -5.40 -4.91 -5.21
C GLU A 55 -5.76 -4.62 -3.75
N LEU A 56 -5.18 -3.56 -3.20
CA LEU A 56 -5.39 -3.07 -1.85
C LEU A 56 -6.14 -1.75 -1.92
N ARG A 57 -6.89 -1.43 -0.87
CA ARG A 57 -7.57 -0.14 -0.74
C ARG A 57 -7.06 0.58 0.49
N ALA A 58 -6.77 1.86 0.33
CA ALA A 58 -6.33 2.72 1.41
C ALA A 58 -7.18 3.99 1.43
N GLY A 59 -7.82 4.26 2.57
CA GLY A 59 -8.50 5.52 2.82
C GLY A 59 -7.57 6.56 3.44
N PRO A 60 -8.12 7.57 4.14
CA PRO A 60 -7.34 8.62 4.80
C PRO A 60 -6.42 8.07 5.91
N GLU A 61 -6.65 6.86 6.41
CA GLU A 61 -5.76 6.17 7.36
C GLU A 61 -4.33 6.00 6.84
N LEU A 62 -4.13 5.97 5.51
CA LEU A 62 -2.82 5.92 4.88
C LEU A 62 -1.97 7.13 5.26
N LEU A 63 -2.56 8.33 5.19
CA LEU A 63 -1.88 9.57 5.52
C LEU A 63 -1.64 9.70 7.03
N ALA A 64 -2.56 9.18 7.86
CA ALA A 64 -2.39 9.14 9.31
C ALA A 64 -1.21 8.24 9.71
N ALA A 65 -1.12 7.04 9.12
CA ALA A 65 -0.05 6.07 9.35
C ALA A 65 1.35 6.63 9.07
N ILE A 66 1.49 7.47 8.04
CA ILE A 66 2.77 8.10 7.68
C ILE A 66 3.03 9.42 8.38
N SER A 67 1.99 10.06 8.93
CA SER A 67 2.13 11.26 9.76
C SER A 67 2.64 10.95 11.18
N GLY A 68 2.83 9.66 11.51
CA GLY A 68 3.39 9.21 12.79
C GLY A 68 2.40 8.46 13.69
N ASP A 69 1.18 8.20 13.23
CA ASP A 69 0.22 7.38 13.98
C ASP A 69 0.62 5.90 13.93
N ALA A 70 1.25 5.43 15.01
CA ALA A 70 1.77 4.08 15.10
C ALA A 70 0.67 3.01 15.10
N GLU A 71 -0.51 3.31 15.65
CA GLU A 71 -1.64 2.38 15.70
C GLU A 71 -2.29 2.24 14.32
N ALA A 72 -2.51 3.36 13.63
CA ALA A 72 -3.01 3.37 12.26
C ALA A 72 -2.03 2.63 11.34
N ARG A 73 -0.72 2.86 11.50
CA ARG A 73 0.33 2.15 10.75
C ARG A 73 0.30 0.65 11.01
N ALA A 74 0.27 0.22 12.26
CA ALA A 74 0.23 -1.20 12.61
C ALA A 74 -1.03 -1.89 12.05
N THR A 75 -2.18 -1.23 12.15
CA THR A 75 -3.46 -1.72 11.64
C THR A 75 -3.45 -1.86 10.13
N LEU A 76 -2.90 -0.88 9.40
CA LEU A 76 -2.82 -0.91 7.95
C LEU A 76 -1.81 -1.97 7.46
N LEU A 77 -0.66 -2.09 8.12
CA LEU A 77 0.33 -3.13 7.83
C LEU A 77 -0.26 -4.53 8.01
N ALA A 78 -0.95 -4.78 9.12
CA ALA A 78 -1.57 -6.08 9.37
C ALA A 78 -2.61 -6.45 8.31
N GLN A 79 -3.43 -5.48 7.87
CA GLN A 79 -4.38 -5.68 6.78
C GLN A 79 -3.68 -6.05 5.47
N TRP A 80 -2.66 -5.28 5.08
CA TRP A 80 -1.96 -5.52 3.81
C TRP A 80 -1.16 -6.81 3.83
N GLN A 81 -0.52 -7.15 4.96
CA GLN A 81 0.17 -8.42 5.14
C GLN A 81 -0.76 -9.62 4.99
N ALA A 82 -2.01 -9.53 5.47
CA ALA A 82 -2.99 -10.59 5.27
C ALA A 82 -3.32 -10.82 3.77
N HIS A 83 -3.32 -9.74 2.98
CA HIS A 83 -3.53 -9.82 1.53
C HIS A 83 -2.29 -10.22 0.73
N LEU A 84 -1.10 -9.92 1.26
CA LEU A 84 0.20 -10.19 0.63
C LEU A 84 0.85 -11.48 1.17
N VAL A 85 0.11 -12.33 1.88
CA VAL A 85 0.65 -13.52 2.58
C VAL A 85 1.41 -14.50 1.68
N ASP A 86 1.06 -14.57 0.40
CA ASP A 86 1.72 -15.44 -0.58
C ASP A 86 2.94 -14.76 -1.25
N CYS A 87 3.15 -13.47 -1.00
CA CYS A 87 4.35 -12.77 -1.46
C CYS A 87 5.59 -13.30 -0.75
N LYS A 88 6.71 -13.24 -1.45
CA LYS A 88 8.01 -13.54 -0.88
C LYS A 88 8.54 -12.34 -0.09
N TYR A 89 8.99 -12.61 1.13
CA TYR A 89 9.62 -11.67 2.05
C TYR A 89 11.12 -11.99 2.17
N ASP A 90 11.95 -10.97 2.37
CA ASP A 90 13.40 -11.09 2.65
C ASP A 90 13.70 -11.00 4.15
#